data_AF-A0A1Q9YJD7-F1
#
_entry.id   AF-A0A1Q9YJD7-F1
#
_cell.length_a   1.000
_cell.length_b   1.000
_cell.length_c   1.000
_cell.angle_alpha   90.00
_cell.angle_beta   90.00
_cell.angle_gamma   90.00
#
_symmetry.space_group_name_H-M   'P 1'
#
loop_
_entity.id
_entity.type
_entity.pdbx_description
1 polymer ?
#
loop_
_entity_poly.entity_id
_entity_poly.type
_entity_poly.pdbx_seq_one_letter_code
_entity_poly.pdbx_strand_id
1 'polypeptide(L)'
;MRLYNNRIRLYEIDKQYASYLRSVDSRVSVKDHRPFVGILVSSGKQWFCIPITTQVVPKSGKARRKDVTTIIFDNHQHPIAAVLYNNMLPVYPEFIHDYEVSDPLLKELSLTELRFLNRLSIRDEIIEKSTSVMLKSKHSMLMRKICVNFPKLTKAAKIYYERQMMIDKKKRADPRQQLVDAYVASLEQGKIPWYKGWTVERPYNIVSKTAYKGLNQLILQLAADQEEYKDPRWMTFKQAKDNGWKVRKGEHGIKLTGWAVFDIEKNKTISLAEFNRRKKEDPDFDKNRYRLFQGRSFVVFNAAQVEGVPEYVRGPIQIKGNELIERLPSQMGVALKHGGDNAFYHPLHDFVRIPDKENFVDDYVYDSTLLHELCHASGHHTRLNRDLTGKFGSESYAKEELRAEIGSSFLMAALQIKPSPAHIRRHAAYIQSWITILKKDPKELEAAVRGAEKIEKYIISVGDWEKELEVTNDGKLKQNETPHKSKSRSSKNNDPER
;
A
#
# COMPACT_ATOMS: atom_id res chain seq x y z
N MET A 1 32.13 6.03 28.17
CA MET A 1 31.38 5.97 26.90
C MET A 1 32.26 5.34 25.83
N ARG A 2 31.74 5.05 24.63
CA ARG A 2 32.54 4.57 23.47
C ARG A 2 32.09 5.27 22.20
N LEU A 3 33.01 5.52 21.26
CA LEU A 3 32.65 6.01 19.92
C LEU A 3 31.94 4.91 19.12
N TYR A 4 30.97 5.31 18.30
CA TYR A 4 30.36 4.40 17.34
C TYR A 4 31.37 4.03 16.24
N ASN A 5 31.51 2.73 15.92
CA ASN A 5 32.45 2.20 14.91
C ASN A 5 33.91 2.68 15.03
N ASN A 6 34.36 3.07 16.22
CA ASN A 6 35.71 3.60 16.50
C ASN A 6 36.17 4.77 15.61
N ARG A 7 35.25 5.45 14.91
CA ARG A 7 35.54 6.60 14.04
C ARG A 7 34.46 7.66 14.23
N ILE A 8 34.83 8.94 14.08
CA ILE A 8 33.88 10.04 14.15
C ILE A 8 33.31 10.32 12.77
N ARG A 9 31.98 10.33 12.70
CA ARG A 9 31.18 10.78 11.56
C ARG A 9 30.12 11.76 12.07
N LEU A 10 29.56 12.53 11.13
CA LEU A 10 28.46 13.45 11.41
C LEU A 10 27.14 12.73 11.13
N TYR A 11 26.22 12.88 12.07
CA TYR A 11 24.89 12.31 12.00
C TYR A 11 23.86 13.41 12.17
N GLU A 12 22.83 13.37 11.34
CA GLU A 12 21.62 14.16 11.50
C GLU A 12 20.60 13.40 12.32
N ILE A 13 19.91 14.10 13.22
CA ILE A 13 18.77 13.56 13.96
C ILE A 13 17.47 14.00 13.28
N ASP A 14 16.52 13.09 13.17
CA ASP A 14 15.16 13.39 12.70
C ASP A 14 14.56 14.62 13.43
N LYS A 15 14.00 15.53 12.63
CA LYS A 15 13.52 16.83 13.12
C LYS A 15 12.33 16.69 14.07
N GLN A 16 11.46 15.70 13.85
CA GLN A 16 10.29 15.48 14.72
C GLN A 16 10.74 14.90 16.07
N TYR A 17 11.67 13.93 16.04
CA TYR A 17 12.30 13.37 17.23
C TYR A 17 13.00 14.43 18.08
N ALA A 18 13.83 15.28 17.46
CA ALA A 18 14.53 16.36 18.16
C ALA A 18 13.55 17.38 18.76
N SER A 19 12.51 17.75 18.01
CA SER A 19 11.44 18.65 18.48
C SER A 19 10.67 18.07 19.67
N TYR A 20 10.38 16.76 19.64
CA TYR A 20 9.76 16.07 20.77
C TYR A 20 10.64 16.12 22.02
N LEU A 21 11.95 15.83 21.91
CA LEU A 21 12.86 15.94 23.06
C LEU A 21 12.94 17.37 23.60
N ARG A 22 12.87 18.39 22.74
CA ARG A 22 12.80 19.80 23.15
C ARG A 22 11.55 20.14 23.94
N SER A 23 10.42 19.52 23.62
CA SER A 23 9.18 19.68 24.42
C SER A 23 9.33 19.13 25.85
N VAL A 24 10.24 18.17 26.05
CA VAL A 24 10.52 17.55 27.35
C VAL A 24 11.57 18.33 28.14
N ASP A 25 12.59 18.87 27.46
CA ASP A 25 13.61 19.73 28.02
C ASP A 25 13.95 20.88 27.06
N SER A 26 13.63 22.11 27.44
CA SER A 26 13.79 23.31 26.60
C SER A 26 15.24 23.63 26.23
N ARG A 27 16.22 23.00 26.90
CA ARG A 27 17.66 23.15 26.62
C ARG A 27 18.12 22.40 25.37
N VAL A 28 17.29 21.51 24.83
CA VAL A 28 17.57 20.84 23.56
C VAL A 28 17.63 21.87 22.44
N SER A 29 18.80 21.98 21.81
CA SER A 29 19.12 23.03 20.83
C SER A 29 18.60 22.69 19.42
N VAL A 30 17.29 22.70 19.22
CA VAL A 30 16.67 22.58 17.88
C VAL A 30 16.58 23.96 17.22
N LYS A 31 16.93 24.06 15.93
CA LYS A 31 16.76 25.27 15.11
C LYS A 31 15.80 24.96 13.96
N ASP A 32 14.95 25.92 13.60
CA ASP A 32 13.92 25.67 12.58
C ASP A 32 14.50 25.50 11.17
N HIS A 33 15.58 26.23 10.87
CA HIS A 33 16.23 26.30 9.56
C HIS A 33 17.52 25.46 9.43
N ARG A 34 17.93 24.72 10.47
CA ARG A 34 19.17 23.94 10.43
C ARG A 34 18.95 22.57 11.07
N PRO A 35 19.41 21.48 10.43
CA PRO A 35 19.35 20.14 11.01
C PRO A 35 20.16 20.05 12.31
N PHE A 36 19.75 19.14 13.20
CA PHE A 36 20.53 18.82 14.38
C PHE A 36 21.62 17.83 13.99
N VAL A 37 22.86 18.30 13.93
CA VAL A 37 24.01 17.51 13.49
C VAL A 37 24.98 17.28 14.64
N GLY A 38 25.48 16.06 14.80
CA GLY A 38 26.39 15.72 15.88
C GLY A 38 27.17 14.41 15.71
N ILE A 39 27.91 14.07 16.75
CA ILE A 39 28.79 12.90 16.83
C ILE A 39 28.14 11.83 17.72
N LEU A 40 28.19 10.57 17.30
CA LEU A 40 27.64 9.47 18.08
C LEU A 40 28.63 8.89 19.09
N VAL A 41 28.19 8.81 20.33
CA VAL A 41 28.82 8.06 21.42
C VAL A 41 27.80 7.11 22.04
N SER A 42 28.27 6.07 22.72
CA SER A 42 27.43 5.09 23.39
C SER A 42 27.80 4.94 24.86
N SER A 43 26.79 4.63 25.68
CA SER A 43 26.92 4.24 27.08
C SER A 43 26.15 2.93 27.28
N GLY A 44 26.86 1.80 27.23
CA GLY A 44 26.21 0.49 27.17
C GLY A 44 25.41 0.36 25.88
N LYS A 45 24.11 0.07 25.99
CA LYS A 45 23.19 -0.04 24.83
C LYS A 45 22.60 1.29 24.38
N GLN A 46 22.71 2.35 25.18
CA GLN A 46 22.13 3.65 24.84
C GLN A 46 23.10 4.50 24.03
N TRP A 47 22.63 5.05 22.91
CA TRP A 47 23.41 5.98 22.08
C TRP A 47 23.06 7.42 22.41
N PHE A 48 24.04 8.29 22.24
CA PHE A 48 23.91 9.73 22.40
C PHE A 48 24.55 10.44 21.21
N CYS A 49 23.87 11.46 20.69
CA CYS A 49 24.39 12.36 19.67
C CYS A 49 24.82 13.68 20.31
N ILE A 50 26.09 14.04 20.18
CA ILE A 50 26.68 15.26 20.73
C ILE A 50 26.67 16.33 19.64
N PRO A 51 25.90 17.43 19.80
CA PRO A 51 25.78 18.42 18.75
C PRO A 51 27.08 19.17 18.49
N ILE A 52 27.32 19.48 17.22
CA ILE A 52 28.34 20.42 16.77
C ILE A 52 27.68 21.75 16.44
N THR A 53 28.33 22.85 16.84
CA THR A 53 27.90 24.20 16.46
C THR A 53 29.04 24.96 15.81
N THR A 54 28.71 25.69 14.75
CA THR A 54 29.63 26.67 14.12
C THR A 54 29.74 27.96 14.94
N GLN A 55 28.89 28.13 15.96
CA GLN A 55 28.95 29.28 16.84
C GLN A 55 30.01 29.06 17.93
N VAL A 56 31.27 29.35 17.64
CA VAL A 56 32.37 29.21 18.61
C VAL A 56 32.15 30.09 19.83
N VAL A 57 31.83 31.37 19.62
CA VAL A 57 31.52 32.33 20.70
C VAL A 57 30.00 32.41 20.89
N PRO A 58 29.47 32.12 22.10
CA PRO A 58 28.04 32.27 22.38
C PRO A 58 27.54 33.70 22.14
N LYS A 59 26.24 33.85 21.83
CA LYS A 59 25.59 35.18 21.71
C LYS A 59 25.79 36.08 22.93
N SER A 60 25.97 35.50 24.12
CA SER A 60 26.23 36.22 25.36
C SER A 60 27.63 36.81 25.48
N GLY A 61 28.54 36.58 24.52
CA GLY A 61 29.94 37.02 24.56
C GLY A 61 30.84 36.26 25.54
N LYS A 62 30.27 35.58 26.54
CA LYS A 62 31.03 34.76 27.52
C LYS A 62 31.69 33.54 26.87
N ALA A 63 32.94 33.26 27.27
CA ALA A 63 33.67 32.08 26.82
C ALA A 63 32.93 30.77 27.17
N ARG A 64 33.01 29.78 26.28
CA ARG A 64 32.45 28.44 26.54
C ARG A 64 33.24 27.75 27.63
N ARG A 65 32.55 27.02 28.52
CA ARG A 65 33.21 26.29 29.58
C ARG A 65 33.94 25.07 29.02
N LYS A 66 35.23 24.96 29.32
CA LYS A 66 36.10 23.88 28.83
C LYS A 66 35.70 22.47 29.31
N ASP A 67 35.00 22.39 30.44
CA ASP A 67 34.54 21.12 31.03
C ASP A 67 33.35 20.49 30.28
N VAL A 68 32.63 21.27 29.47
CA VAL A 68 31.47 20.80 28.69
C VAL A 68 31.57 21.14 27.20
N THR A 69 32.74 21.60 26.74
CA THR A 69 32.97 21.97 25.34
C THR A 69 34.36 21.55 24.86
N THR A 70 34.45 21.11 23.61
CA THR A 70 35.72 21.01 22.87
C THR A 70 35.63 21.94 21.67
N ILE A 71 36.61 22.84 21.51
CA ILE A 71 36.69 23.75 20.36
C ILE A 71 37.42 23.03 19.23
N ILE A 72 36.88 23.15 18.03
CA ILE A 72 37.43 22.60 16.79
C ILE A 72 38.20 23.72 16.10
N PHE A 73 39.42 23.42 15.68
CA PHE A 73 40.32 24.36 15.01
C PHE A 73 40.61 23.92 13.58
N ASP A 74 40.80 24.88 12.69
CA ASP A 74 41.32 24.63 11.36
C ASP A 74 42.85 24.34 11.39
N ASN A 75 43.46 24.18 10.22
CA ASN A 75 44.89 23.93 10.10
C ASN A 75 45.76 25.14 10.51
N HIS A 76 45.18 26.33 10.60
CA HIS A 76 45.83 27.59 10.96
C HIS A 76 45.57 27.99 12.43
N GLN A 77 44.98 27.09 13.23
CA GLN A 77 44.61 27.32 14.64
C GLN A 77 43.51 28.37 14.85
N HIS A 78 42.70 28.66 13.84
CA HIS A 78 41.48 29.43 14.02
C HIS A 78 40.34 28.53 14.51
N PRO A 79 39.55 28.96 15.51
CA PRO A 79 38.42 28.18 15.97
C PRO A 79 37.27 28.28 14.97
N ILE A 80 36.77 27.13 14.51
CA ILE A 80 35.74 27.05 13.46
C ILE A 80 34.41 26.47 13.96
N ALA A 81 34.45 25.62 14.98
CA ALA A 81 33.26 24.97 15.54
C ALA A 81 33.48 24.52 16.98
N ALA A 82 32.43 24.00 17.62
CA ALA A 82 32.48 23.51 18.99
C ALA A 82 31.55 22.29 19.19
N VAL A 83 32.07 21.29 19.89
CA VAL A 83 31.32 20.11 20.36
C VAL A 83 30.69 20.40 21.72
N LEU A 84 29.38 20.25 21.87
CA LEU A 84 28.64 20.66 23.07
C LEU A 84 28.11 19.47 23.89
N TYR A 85 28.94 18.93 24.78
CA TYR A 85 28.61 17.74 25.59
C TYR A 85 27.41 17.94 26.52
N ASN A 86 27.19 19.18 27.01
CA ASN A 86 26.05 19.50 27.87
C ASN A 86 24.69 19.39 27.16
N ASN A 87 24.69 19.35 25.82
CA ASN A 87 23.48 19.27 24.99
C ASN A 87 23.37 17.95 24.22
N MET A 88 24.14 16.91 24.58
CA MET A 88 24.03 15.61 23.90
C MET A 88 22.66 14.97 24.14
N LEU A 89 22.08 14.38 23.10
CA LEU A 89 20.75 13.80 23.13
C LEU A 89 20.78 12.29 23.07
N PRO A 90 19.99 11.58 23.87
CA PRO A 90 19.78 10.15 23.65
C PRO A 90 19.11 9.93 22.30
N VAL A 91 19.59 8.96 21.54
CA VAL A 91 19.10 8.63 20.20
C VAL A 91 18.91 7.13 20.03
N TYR A 92 18.03 6.76 19.11
CA TYR A 92 17.86 5.41 18.59
C TYR A 92 18.27 5.39 17.11
N PRO A 93 18.85 4.28 16.60
CA PRO A 93 19.29 4.15 15.21
C PRO A 93 18.24 4.56 14.16
N GLU A 94 16.96 4.35 14.45
CA GLU A 94 15.83 4.62 13.57
C GLU A 94 15.54 6.12 13.36
N PHE A 95 16.10 6.99 14.21
CA PHE A 95 15.90 8.45 14.15
C PHE A 95 17.19 9.22 13.86
N ILE A 96 18.19 8.53 13.31
CA ILE A 96 19.48 9.12 12.94
C ILE A 96 19.86 8.71 11.51
N HIS A 97 20.47 9.64 10.78
CA HIS A 97 20.91 9.43 9.40
C HIS A 97 22.34 9.95 9.23
N ASP A 98 23.11 9.36 8.31
CA ASP A 98 24.39 9.92 7.93
C ASP A 98 24.17 11.33 7.36
N TYR A 99 24.94 12.30 7.83
CA TYR A 99 24.81 13.69 7.39
C TYR A 99 25.65 13.93 6.14
N GLU A 100 24.99 14.05 4.99
CA GLU A 100 25.62 14.39 3.71
C GLU A 100 25.48 15.88 3.40
N VAL A 101 26.61 16.54 3.13
CA VAL A 101 26.65 17.96 2.79
C VAL A 101 26.72 18.13 1.28
N SER A 102 25.64 18.66 0.69
CA SER A 102 25.55 18.89 -0.75
C SER A 102 26.36 20.10 -1.23
N ASP A 103 26.49 21.13 -0.38
CA ASP A 103 27.23 22.35 -0.70
C ASP A 103 28.76 22.11 -0.63
N PRO A 104 29.52 22.38 -1.71
CA PRO A 104 30.96 22.09 -1.76
C PRO A 104 31.79 22.79 -0.68
N LEU A 105 31.45 24.05 -0.34
CA LEU A 105 32.19 24.84 0.64
C LEU A 105 31.93 24.29 2.05
N LEU A 106 30.66 24.04 2.39
CA LEU A 106 30.29 23.43 3.67
C LEU A 106 30.84 22.01 3.80
N LYS A 107 31.00 21.28 2.69
CA LYS A 107 31.61 19.96 2.66
C LYS A 107 33.09 20.04 3.03
N GLU A 108 33.83 21.01 2.52
CA GLU A 108 35.24 21.24 2.89
C GLU A 108 35.39 21.61 4.36
N LEU A 109 34.53 22.50 4.88
CA LEU A 109 34.49 22.81 6.31
C LEU A 109 34.21 21.57 7.16
N SER A 110 33.20 20.77 6.79
CA SER A 110 32.83 19.55 7.49
C SER A 110 33.96 18.50 7.47
N LEU A 111 34.70 18.40 6.36
CA LEU A 111 35.88 17.55 6.27
C LEU A 111 37.01 18.02 7.19
N THR A 112 37.22 19.33 7.29
CA THR A 112 38.20 19.93 8.21
C THR A 112 37.84 19.62 9.67
N GLU A 113 36.57 19.81 10.04
CA GLU A 113 36.04 19.42 11.36
C GLU A 113 36.27 17.93 11.63
N LEU A 114 35.91 17.05 10.68
CA LEU A 114 36.08 15.61 10.81
C LEU A 114 37.55 15.19 10.94
N ARG A 115 38.48 15.82 10.21
CA ARG A 115 39.92 15.55 10.35
C ARG A 115 40.43 15.91 11.74
N PHE A 116 40.02 17.05 12.28
CA PHE A 116 40.37 17.46 13.64
C PHE A 116 39.82 16.47 14.67
N LEU A 117 38.52 16.16 14.59
CA LEU A 117 37.84 15.28 15.52
C LEU A 117 38.41 13.86 15.49
N ASN A 118 38.82 13.38 14.31
CA ASN A 118 39.36 12.03 14.15
C ASN A 118 40.82 11.88 14.61
N ARG A 119 41.49 12.90 15.16
CA ARG A 119 42.79 12.74 15.83
C ARG A 119 42.64 11.87 17.09
N LEU A 120 43.58 10.96 17.36
CA LEU A 120 43.48 10.01 18.48
C LEU A 120 43.24 10.72 19.83
N SER A 121 44.04 11.73 20.15
CA SER A 121 43.89 12.51 21.38
C SER A 121 42.53 13.18 21.53
N ILE A 122 41.93 13.65 20.44
CA ILE A 122 40.61 14.30 20.45
C ILE A 122 39.49 13.27 20.61
N ARG A 123 39.64 12.07 20.02
CA ARG A 123 38.67 10.97 20.22
C ARG A 123 38.61 10.57 21.69
N ASP A 124 39.76 10.45 22.34
CA ASP A 124 39.85 10.12 23.76
C ASP A 124 39.24 11.24 24.63
N GLU A 125 39.55 12.50 24.33
CA GLU A 125 38.96 13.67 24.99
C GLU A 125 37.42 13.66 24.88
N ILE A 126 36.87 13.35 23.70
CA ILE A 126 35.42 13.25 23.49
C ILE A 126 34.81 12.20 24.39
N ILE A 127 35.41 11.02 24.49
CA ILE A 127 34.92 9.92 25.33
C ILE A 127 34.97 10.31 26.80
N GLU A 128 36.08 10.90 27.25
CA GLU A 128 36.29 11.33 28.64
C GLU A 128 35.30 12.44 29.03
N LYS A 129 35.19 13.50 28.23
CA LYS A 129 34.28 14.62 28.50
C LYS A 129 32.83 14.18 28.49
N SER A 130 32.42 13.38 27.51
CA SER A 130 31.04 12.87 27.46
C SER A 130 30.69 12.06 28.70
N THR A 131 31.63 11.21 29.16
CA THR A 131 31.48 10.42 30.40
C THR A 131 31.42 11.34 31.63
N SER A 132 32.33 12.31 31.73
CA SER A 132 32.42 13.26 32.83
C SER A 132 31.17 14.14 32.95
N VAL A 133 30.66 14.67 31.85
CA VAL A 133 29.43 15.48 31.81
C VAL A 133 28.22 14.68 32.29
N MET A 134 28.03 13.44 31.79
CA MET A 134 26.93 12.59 32.27
C MET A 134 27.02 12.33 33.77
N LEU A 135 28.20 11.98 34.28
CA LEU A 135 28.39 11.69 35.70
C LEU A 135 28.15 12.93 36.57
N LYS A 136 28.81 14.05 36.24
CA LYS A 136 28.70 15.30 37.02
C LYS A 136 27.30 15.88 36.99
N SER A 137 26.53 15.69 35.91
CA SER A 137 25.13 16.13 35.84
C SER A 137 24.24 15.49 36.91
N LYS A 138 24.61 14.33 37.46
CA LYS A 138 23.85 13.67 38.53
C LYS A 138 24.07 14.35 39.88
N HIS A 139 25.31 14.77 40.16
CA HIS A 139 25.73 15.19 41.50
C HIS A 139 25.92 16.71 41.65
N SER A 140 26.32 17.43 40.59
CA SER A 140 26.62 18.86 40.64
C SER A 140 25.39 19.72 40.32
N MET A 141 25.03 20.63 41.25
CA MET A 141 23.93 21.57 41.06
C MET A 141 24.14 22.48 39.84
N LEU A 142 25.38 22.93 39.62
CA LEU A 142 25.73 23.74 38.46
C LEU A 142 25.54 22.95 37.16
N MET A 143 26.03 21.71 37.10
CA MET A 143 25.89 20.86 35.92
C MET A 143 24.43 20.55 35.59
N ARG A 144 23.59 20.34 36.61
CA ARG A 144 22.13 20.18 36.44
C ARG A 144 21.46 21.39 35.78
N LYS A 145 21.96 22.61 36.01
CA LYS A 145 21.42 23.83 35.40
C LYS A 145 21.81 23.95 33.92
N ILE A 146 23.06 23.63 33.58
CA ILE A 146 23.61 23.88 32.23
C ILE A 146 23.49 22.70 31.25
N CYS A 147 23.36 21.48 31.75
CA CYS A 147 23.19 20.29 30.92
C CYS A 147 21.71 19.98 30.71
N VAL A 148 21.38 19.38 29.58
CA VAL A 148 20.08 18.73 29.41
C VAL A 148 19.87 17.67 30.51
N ASN A 149 18.61 17.42 30.85
CA ASN A 149 18.25 16.41 31.84
C ASN A 149 18.36 15.02 31.20
N PHE A 150 19.56 14.43 31.23
CA PHE A 150 19.83 13.14 30.59
C PHE A 150 18.84 12.05 31.03
N PRO A 151 18.56 11.81 32.33
CA PRO A 151 17.59 10.79 32.73
C PRO A 151 16.19 11.02 32.16
N LYS A 152 15.70 12.26 32.19
CA LYS A 152 14.37 12.62 31.66
C LYS A 152 14.31 12.43 30.15
N LEU A 153 15.34 12.87 29.42
CA LEU A 153 15.43 12.72 27.98
C LEU A 153 15.60 11.25 27.57
N THR A 154 16.37 10.43 28.29
CA THR A 154 16.53 9.01 27.98
C THR A 154 15.21 8.27 28.14
N LYS A 155 14.43 8.58 29.19
CA LYS A 155 13.08 8.04 29.35
C LYS A 155 12.15 8.50 28.23
N ALA A 156 12.17 9.78 27.88
CA ALA A 156 11.34 10.32 26.80
C ALA A 156 11.69 9.72 25.43
N ALA A 157 12.97 9.57 25.11
CA ALA A 157 13.48 8.93 23.91
C ALA A 157 12.95 7.50 23.77
N LYS A 158 13.01 6.72 24.85
CA LYS A 158 12.46 5.35 24.88
C LYS A 158 10.95 5.33 24.61
N ILE A 159 10.18 6.22 25.25
CA ILE A 159 8.73 6.32 25.03
C ILE A 159 8.41 6.67 23.57
N TYR A 160 9.15 7.62 22.99
CA TYR A 160 8.97 7.99 21.59
C TYR A 160 9.27 6.81 20.67
N TYR A 161 10.41 6.14 20.88
CA TYR A 161 10.80 4.95 20.15
C TYR A 161 9.71 3.88 20.20
N GLU A 162 9.29 3.47 21.41
CA GLU A 162 8.25 2.44 21.59
C GLU A 162 6.94 2.84 20.90
N ARG A 163 6.55 4.11 20.98
CA ARG A 163 5.35 4.63 20.31
C ARG A 163 5.47 4.54 18.78
N GLN A 164 6.59 4.98 18.20
CA GLN A 164 6.78 4.91 16.75
C GLN A 164 6.85 3.46 16.27
N MET A 165 7.58 2.60 16.98
CA MET A 165 7.63 1.16 16.65
C MET A 165 6.26 0.50 16.73
N MET A 166 5.40 0.88 17.68
CA MET A 166 4.01 0.41 17.71
C MET A 166 3.17 0.91 16.53
N ILE A 167 3.34 2.19 16.14
CA ILE A 167 2.65 2.76 14.98
C ILE A 167 3.09 2.03 13.70
N ASP A 168 4.40 1.84 13.51
CA ASP A 168 4.95 1.13 12.36
C ASP A 168 4.52 -0.32 12.34
N LYS A 169 4.50 -1.00 13.49
CA LYS A 169 3.98 -2.37 13.58
C LYS A 169 2.51 -2.45 13.18
N LYS A 170 1.68 -1.48 13.62
CA LYS A 170 0.27 -1.40 13.22
C LYS A 170 0.12 -1.12 11.73
N LYS A 171 0.96 -0.24 11.18
CA LYS A 171 0.98 0.08 9.74
C LYS A 171 1.37 -1.14 8.91
N ARG A 172 2.42 -1.88 9.30
CA ARG A 172 2.83 -3.14 8.65
C ARG A 172 1.81 -4.28 8.82
N ALA A 173 1.00 -4.24 9.87
CA ALA A 173 -0.08 -5.19 10.08
C ALA A 173 -1.39 -4.80 9.36
N ASP A 174 -1.45 -3.62 8.73
CA ASP A 174 -2.61 -3.22 7.92
C ASP A 174 -2.58 -3.98 6.59
N PRO A 175 -3.58 -4.81 6.26
CA PRO A 175 -3.64 -5.54 5.00
C PRO A 175 -3.53 -4.63 3.77
N ARG A 176 -3.94 -3.36 3.89
CA ARG A 176 -3.80 -2.38 2.81
C ARG A 176 -2.36 -1.99 2.57
N GLN A 177 -1.59 -1.76 3.63
CA GLN A 177 -0.17 -1.45 3.51
C GLN A 177 0.57 -2.68 2.99
N GLN A 178 0.23 -3.88 3.48
CA GLN A 178 0.79 -5.13 2.97
C GLN A 178 0.52 -5.31 1.49
N LEU A 179 -0.69 -4.98 1.01
CA LEU A 179 -1.00 -4.98 -0.41
C LEU A 179 -0.11 -4.01 -1.19
N VAL A 180 0.02 -2.76 -0.73
CA VAL A 180 0.87 -1.75 -1.39
C VAL A 180 2.33 -2.22 -1.41
N ASP A 181 2.84 -2.71 -0.30
CA ASP A 181 4.22 -3.17 -0.18
C ASP A 181 4.48 -4.37 -1.10
N ALA A 182 3.55 -5.33 -1.16
CA ALA A 182 3.62 -6.47 -2.07
C ALA A 182 3.55 -6.02 -3.55
N TYR A 183 2.72 -5.04 -3.87
CA TYR A 183 2.61 -4.47 -5.21
C TYR A 183 3.90 -3.81 -5.63
N VAL A 184 4.46 -2.94 -4.78
CA VAL A 184 5.74 -2.27 -5.01
C VAL A 184 6.85 -3.31 -5.19
N ALA A 185 6.95 -4.30 -4.30
CA ALA A 185 7.98 -5.34 -4.39
C ALA A 185 7.88 -6.17 -5.68
N SER A 186 6.66 -6.50 -6.13
CA SER A 186 6.44 -7.20 -7.39
C SER A 186 6.82 -6.33 -8.59
N LEU A 187 6.42 -5.06 -8.59
CA LEU A 187 6.75 -4.09 -9.63
C LEU A 187 8.27 -3.88 -9.73
N GLU A 188 8.99 -3.81 -8.60
CA GLU A 188 10.46 -3.73 -8.55
C GLU A 188 11.15 -4.96 -9.18
N GLN A 189 10.49 -6.12 -9.16
CA GLN A 189 10.95 -7.34 -9.84
C GLN A 189 10.52 -7.40 -11.32
N GLY A 190 9.93 -6.33 -11.86
CA GLY A 190 9.37 -6.29 -13.22
C GLY A 190 8.12 -7.16 -13.40
N LYS A 191 7.44 -7.52 -12.30
CA LYS A 191 6.23 -8.34 -12.30
C LYS A 191 5.02 -7.46 -11.99
N ILE A 192 4.02 -7.48 -12.86
CA ILE A 192 2.80 -6.70 -12.68
C ILE A 192 1.81 -7.51 -11.83
N PRO A 193 1.49 -7.07 -10.59
CA PRO A 193 0.77 -7.89 -9.62
C PRO A 193 -0.61 -8.36 -10.10
N TRP A 194 -1.35 -7.47 -10.77
CA TRP A 194 -2.72 -7.73 -11.21
C TRP A 194 -2.82 -8.57 -12.49
N TYR A 195 -1.71 -8.88 -13.16
CA TYR A 195 -1.68 -9.85 -14.26
C TYR A 195 -1.38 -11.29 -13.82
N LYS A 196 -0.85 -11.47 -12.60
CA LYS A 196 -0.60 -12.80 -12.05
C LYS A 196 -1.86 -13.62 -11.79
N GLY A 197 -3.05 -13.06 -11.99
CA GLY A 197 -4.30 -13.83 -11.96
C GLY A 197 -4.42 -14.63 -10.67
N TRP A 198 -4.18 -13.97 -9.55
CA TRP A 198 -4.39 -14.53 -8.22
C TRP A 198 -5.84 -15.00 -8.13
N THR A 199 -6.02 -16.29 -8.39
CA THR A 199 -7.25 -16.97 -8.83
C THR A 199 -7.92 -16.36 -10.07
N VAL A 200 -8.17 -17.19 -11.10
CA VAL A 200 -8.94 -16.81 -12.30
C VAL A 200 -10.38 -16.42 -11.94
N GLU A 201 -10.86 -16.84 -10.77
CA GLU A 201 -12.18 -16.50 -10.26
C GLU A 201 -12.12 -15.43 -9.18
N ARG A 202 -12.99 -14.44 -9.31
CA ARG A 202 -13.14 -13.35 -8.35
C ARG A 202 -13.50 -13.91 -6.97
N PRO A 203 -12.76 -13.55 -5.90
CA PRO A 203 -13.13 -13.96 -4.54
C PRO A 203 -14.57 -13.56 -4.22
N TYR A 204 -15.33 -14.47 -3.59
CA TYR A 204 -16.72 -14.22 -3.22
C TYR A 204 -17.09 -14.82 -1.87
N ASN A 205 -18.14 -14.29 -1.25
CA ASN A 205 -18.64 -14.81 0.01
C ASN A 205 -19.47 -16.09 -0.23
N ILE A 206 -19.10 -17.22 0.39
CA ILE A 206 -19.79 -18.50 0.15
C ILE A 206 -21.27 -18.49 0.51
N VAL A 207 -21.66 -17.71 1.52
CA VAL A 207 -23.03 -17.66 2.05
C VAL A 207 -23.88 -16.70 1.26
N SER A 208 -23.43 -15.45 1.09
CA SER A 208 -24.21 -14.42 0.38
C SER A 208 -24.06 -14.47 -1.14
N LYS A 209 -23.16 -15.33 -1.66
CA LYS A 209 -22.78 -15.42 -3.09
C LYS A 209 -22.29 -14.11 -3.71
N THR A 210 -21.94 -13.13 -2.87
CA THR A 210 -21.54 -11.80 -3.32
C THR A 210 -20.04 -11.76 -3.57
N ALA A 211 -19.64 -11.36 -4.78
CA ALA A 211 -18.24 -11.13 -5.10
C ALA A 211 -17.66 -9.92 -4.36
N TYR A 212 -16.43 -10.06 -3.84
CA TYR A 212 -15.67 -8.95 -3.29
C TYR A 212 -15.21 -8.02 -4.42
N LYS A 213 -15.19 -6.71 -4.14
CA LYS A 213 -14.84 -5.68 -5.13
C LYS A 213 -13.70 -4.80 -4.64
N GLY A 214 -13.01 -4.17 -5.59
CA GLY A 214 -12.00 -3.15 -5.35
C GLY A 214 -10.87 -3.64 -4.48
N LEU A 215 -10.55 -2.86 -3.42
CA LEU A 215 -9.38 -3.16 -2.59
C LEU A 215 -9.52 -4.48 -1.84
N ASN A 216 -10.73 -4.84 -1.40
CA ASN A 216 -10.96 -6.12 -0.73
C ASN A 216 -10.74 -7.30 -1.68
N GLN A 217 -11.08 -7.16 -2.97
CA GLN A 217 -10.79 -8.18 -3.98
C GLN A 217 -9.28 -8.41 -4.08
N LEU A 218 -8.51 -7.33 -4.27
CA LEU A 218 -7.05 -7.42 -4.40
C LEU A 218 -6.36 -7.99 -3.15
N ILE A 219 -6.82 -7.60 -1.95
CA ILE A 219 -6.30 -8.13 -0.68
C ILE A 219 -6.53 -9.65 -0.60
N LEU A 220 -7.73 -10.12 -0.94
CA LEU A 220 -8.04 -11.56 -0.88
C LEU A 220 -7.30 -12.36 -1.94
N GLN A 221 -7.14 -11.80 -3.12
CA GLN A 221 -6.34 -12.37 -4.20
C GLN A 221 -4.87 -12.50 -3.76
N LEU A 222 -4.28 -11.45 -3.19
CA LEU A 222 -2.92 -11.50 -2.63
C LEU A 222 -2.78 -12.62 -1.60
N ALA A 223 -3.71 -12.67 -0.64
CA ALA A 223 -3.70 -13.68 0.40
C ALA A 223 -3.86 -15.09 -0.18
N ALA A 224 -4.70 -15.26 -1.20
CA ALA A 224 -4.87 -16.55 -1.88
C ALA A 224 -3.59 -17.01 -2.58
N ASP A 225 -2.86 -16.11 -3.23
CA ASP A 225 -1.60 -16.46 -3.88
C ASP A 225 -0.50 -16.81 -2.88
N GLN A 226 -0.35 -16.01 -1.82
CA GLN A 226 0.68 -16.22 -0.80
C GLN A 226 0.51 -17.55 -0.06
N GLU A 227 -0.72 -17.96 0.17
CA GLU A 227 -1.06 -19.21 0.87
C GLU A 227 -1.46 -20.34 -0.10
N GLU A 228 -1.31 -20.12 -1.41
CA GLU A 228 -1.66 -21.05 -2.50
C GLU A 228 -3.11 -21.60 -2.44
N TYR A 229 -4.05 -20.78 -1.95
CA TYR A 229 -5.47 -21.11 -1.92
C TYR A 229 -6.05 -21.20 -3.34
N LYS A 230 -6.61 -22.36 -3.68
CA LYS A 230 -7.31 -22.60 -4.96
C LYS A 230 -8.80 -22.30 -4.89
N ASP A 231 -9.36 -22.22 -3.69
CA ASP A 231 -10.78 -21.98 -3.47
C ASP A 231 -11.07 -20.48 -3.42
N PRO A 232 -11.90 -19.92 -4.32
CA PRO A 232 -12.23 -18.49 -4.34
C PRO A 232 -13.26 -18.09 -3.26
N ARG A 233 -13.74 -19.05 -2.45
CA ARG A 233 -14.81 -18.82 -1.46
C ARG A 233 -14.24 -18.36 -0.13
N TRP A 234 -14.80 -17.28 0.39
CA TRP A 234 -14.44 -16.70 1.69
C TRP A 234 -15.66 -16.58 2.60
N MET A 235 -15.44 -16.58 3.91
CA MET A 235 -16.52 -16.43 4.90
C MET A 235 -16.03 -15.84 6.22
N THR A 236 -16.94 -15.22 6.97
CA THR A 236 -16.63 -14.79 8.34
C THR A 236 -16.69 -15.96 9.31
N PHE A 237 -16.04 -15.84 10.48
CA PHE A 237 -16.12 -16.85 11.54
C PHE A 237 -17.57 -17.16 11.96
N LYS A 238 -18.40 -16.11 12.06
CA LYS A 238 -19.81 -16.26 12.40
C LYS A 238 -20.55 -17.08 11.34
N GLN A 239 -20.33 -16.80 10.06
CA GLN A 239 -20.92 -17.56 8.95
C GLN A 239 -20.50 -19.03 8.98
N ALA A 240 -19.22 -19.33 9.26
CA ALA A 240 -18.76 -20.71 9.40
C ALA A 240 -19.52 -21.42 10.54
N LYS A 241 -19.57 -20.80 11.72
CA LYS A 241 -20.26 -21.34 12.88
C LYS A 241 -21.76 -21.57 12.63
N ASP A 242 -22.44 -20.58 12.05
CA ASP A 242 -23.89 -20.64 11.79
C ASP A 242 -24.26 -21.75 10.78
N ASN A 243 -23.32 -22.17 9.93
CA ASN A 243 -23.49 -23.27 8.97
C ASN A 243 -22.91 -24.61 9.46
N GLY A 244 -22.51 -24.71 10.74
CA GLY A 244 -21.94 -25.93 11.31
C GLY A 244 -20.51 -26.25 10.86
N TRP A 245 -19.83 -25.30 10.22
CA TRP A 245 -18.43 -25.42 9.80
C TRP A 245 -17.47 -24.91 10.87
N LYS A 246 -16.23 -25.40 10.84
CA LYS A 246 -15.24 -25.10 11.88
C LYS A 246 -13.94 -24.59 11.28
N VAL A 247 -13.58 -23.35 11.59
CA VAL A 247 -12.25 -22.83 11.27
C VAL A 247 -11.20 -23.65 12.03
N ARG A 248 -10.16 -24.14 11.32
CA ARG A 248 -9.12 -24.95 11.97
C ARG A 248 -8.36 -24.16 13.02
N LYS A 249 -7.91 -24.85 14.07
CA LYS A 249 -7.17 -24.22 15.17
C LYS A 249 -5.82 -23.72 14.67
N GLY A 250 -5.52 -22.45 14.91
CA GLY A 250 -4.26 -21.81 14.48
C GLY A 250 -4.36 -21.03 13.18
N GLU A 251 -5.46 -21.14 12.44
CA GLU A 251 -5.68 -20.38 11.21
C GLU A 251 -5.91 -18.88 11.49
N HIS A 252 -5.36 -18.05 10.62
CA HIS A 252 -5.51 -16.60 10.69
C HIS A 252 -6.37 -16.08 9.55
N GLY A 253 -7.36 -15.26 9.88
CA GLY A 253 -8.24 -14.63 8.90
C GLY A 253 -7.70 -13.29 8.40
N ILE A 254 -8.15 -12.88 7.23
CA ILE A 254 -7.79 -11.62 6.59
C ILE A 254 -8.78 -10.53 6.98
N LYS A 255 -8.24 -9.40 7.46
CA LYS A 255 -9.06 -8.25 7.87
C LYS A 255 -9.42 -7.40 6.64
N LEU A 256 -10.70 -7.31 6.34
CA LEU A 256 -11.26 -6.50 5.26
C LEU A 256 -11.96 -5.27 5.79
N THR A 257 -12.20 -4.32 4.89
CA THR A 257 -12.93 -3.10 5.20
C THR A 257 -14.37 -3.22 4.71
N GLY A 258 -15.34 -3.05 5.62
CA GLY A 258 -16.75 -2.91 5.25
C GLY A 258 -17.05 -1.51 4.73
N TRP A 259 -17.95 -1.44 3.76
CA TRP A 259 -18.63 -0.20 3.41
C TRP A 259 -19.98 -0.17 4.10
N ALA A 260 -20.29 0.96 4.73
CA ALA A 260 -21.59 1.18 5.35
C ALA A 260 -22.23 2.41 4.71
N VAL A 261 -23.56 2.41 4.69
CA VAL A 261 -24.32 3.55 4.18
C VAL A 261 -24.97 4.24 5.36
N PHE A 262 -24.76 5.54 5.45
CA PHE A 262 -25.41 6.40 6.43
C PHE A 262 -26.60 7.10 5.78
N ASP A 263 -27.79 6.87 6.32
CA ASP A 263 -29.03 7.56 5.97
C ASP A 263 -29.04 8.89 6.74
N ILE A 264 -28.80 10.02 6.04
CA ILE A 264 -28.64 11.34 6.65
C ILE A 264 -29.93 11.75 7.38
N GLU A 265 -31.08 11.56 6.74
CA GLU A 265 -32.38 11.96 7.29
C GLU A 265 -32.79 11.13 8.51
N LYS A 266 -32.57 9.80 8.47
CA LYS A 266 -32.92 8.92 9.60
C LYS A 266 -31.81 8.82 10.64
N ASN A 267 -30.69 9.52 10.44
CA ASN A 267 -29.51 9.51 11.30
C ASN A 267 -29.08 8.08 11.67
N LYS A 268 -29.12 7.15 10.71
CA LYS A 268 -28.87 5.72 10.97
C LYS A 268 -27.97 5.08 9.92
N THR A 269 -27.17 4.12 10.38
CA THR A 269 -26.38 3.26 9.50
C THR A 269 -27.23 2.09 8.99
N ILE A 270 -27.22 1.87 7.69
CA ILE A 270 -27.83 0.71 7.01
C ILE A 270 -26.77 -0.10 6.28
N SER A 271 -27.05 -1.38 6.07
CA SER A 271 -26.19 -2.26 5.27
C SER A 271 -26.29 -1.90 3.78
N LEU A 272 -25.28 -2.27 3.01
CA LEU A 272 -25.30 -2.08 1.55
C LEU A 272 -26.45 -2.86 0.88
N ALA A 273 -26.84 -4.01 1.45
CA ALA A 273 -27.98 -4.80 0.99
C ALA A 273 -29.31 -4.06 1.19
N GLU A 274 -29.52 -3.47 2.37
CA GLU A 274 -30.71 -2.65 2.66
C GLU A 274 -30.76 -1.41 1.76
N PHE A 275 -29.62 -0.76 1.52
CA PHE A 275 -29.52 0.38 0.60
C PHE A 275 -29.88 -0.01 -0.84
N ASN A 276 -29.32 -1.11 -1.35
CA ASN A 276 -29.62 -1.59 -2.70
C ASN A 276 -31.08 -2.02 -2.85
N ARG A 277 -31.68 -2.61 -1.81
CA ARG A 277 -33.10 -2.97 -1.79
C ARG A 277 -33.97 -1.73 -1.93
N ARG A 278 -33.75 -0.71 -1.08
CA ARG A 278 -34.47 0.58 -1.17
C ARG A 278 -34.28 1.26 -2.51
N LYS A 279 -33.07 1.24 -3.07
CA LYS A 279 -32.80 1.82 -4.38
C LYS A 279 -33.64 1.18 -5.50
N LYS A 280 -33.97 -0.12 -5.39
CA LYS A 280 -34.81 -0.83 -6.36
C LYS A 280 -36.30 -0.65 -6.08
N GLU A 281 -36.69 -0.59 -4.81
CA GLU A 281 -38.10 -0.60 -4.38
C GLU A 281 -38.72 0.81 -4.29
N ASP A 282 -37.92 1.85 -4.10
CA ASP A 282 -38.38 3.22 -3.89
C ASP A 282 -38.25 4.04 -5.20
N PRO A 283 -39.36 4.40 -5.86
CA PRO A 283 -39.34 5.22 -7.07
C PRO A 283 -38.86 6.66 -6.82
N ASP A 284 -38.98 7.17 -5.59
CA ASP A 284 -38.52 8.51 -5.19
C ASP A 284 -37.13 8.47 -4.50
N PHE A 285 -36.34 7.44 -4.78
CA PHE A 285 -35.05 7.23 -4.13
C PHE A 285 -34.07 8.39 -4.38
N ASP A 286 -33.92 9.27 -3.38
CA ASP A 286 -32.86 10.27 -3.39
C ASP A 286 -31.53 9.64 -2.98
N LYS A 287 -30.59 9.58 -3.93
CA LYS A 287 -29.22 9.12 -3.67
C LYS A 287 -28.43 10.08 -2.77
N ASN A 288 -28.75 11.39 -2.77
CA ASN A 288 -28.03 12.41 -2.01
C ASN A 288 -28.33 12.34 -0.50
N ARG A 289 -29.47 11.77 -0.12
CA ARG A 289 -29.82 11.37 1.26
C ARG A 289 -28.83 10.42 1.90
N TYR A 290 -28.07 9.66 1.12
CA TYR A 290 -27.22 8.60 1.65
C TYR A 290 -25.74 8.89 1.46
N ARG A 291 -24.95 8.72 2.51
CA ARG A 291 -23.47 8.79 2.42
C ARG A 291 -22.86 7.42 2.58
N LEU A 292 -22.06 7.00 1.59
CA LEU A 292 -21.12 5.90 1.80
C LEU A 292 -20.01 6.38 2.72
N PHE A 293 -19.71 5.59 3.73
CA PHE A 293 -18.56 5.79 4.57
C PHE A 293 -17.87 4.46 4.84
N GLN A 294 -16.62 4.56 5.26
CA GLN A 294 -15.85 3.39 5.67
C GLN A 294 -16.48 2.79 6.93
N GLY A 295 -17.13 1.64 6.78
CA GLY A 295 -17.78 0.90 7.85
C GLY A 295 -16.79 0.11 8.70
N ARG A 296 -17.31 -0.70 9.62
CA ARG A 296 -16.49 -1.56 10.49
C ARG A 296 -15.69 -2.56 9.66
N SER A 297 -14.42 -2.76 10.04
CA SER A 297 -13.64 -3.86 9.54
C SER A 297 -14.23 -5.20 9.97
N PHE A 298 -14.09 -6.22 9.15
CA PHE A 298 -14.50 -7.59 9.45
C PHE A 298 -13.39 -8.55 9.01
N VAL A 299 -13.40 -9.77 9.56
CA VAL A 299 -12.38 -10.78 9.27
C VAL A 299 -13.02 -11.93 8.51
N VAL A 300 -12.35 -12.37 7.45
CA VAL A 300 -12.76 -13.51 6.63
C VAL A 300 -11.68 -14.57 6.57
N PHE A 301 -12.11 -15.81 6.37
CA PHE A 301 -11.29 -17.00 6.21
C PHE A 301 -11.59 -17.59 4.84
N ASN A 302 -10.56 -18.10 4.18
CA ASN A 302 -10.73 -18.86 2.95
C ASN A 302 -11.40 -20.20 3.30
N ALA A 303 -12.23 -20.74 2.40
CA ALA A 303 -12.85 -22.05 2.59
C ALA A 303 -11.82 -23.18 2.80
N ALA A 304 -10.62 -23.05 2.24
CA ALA A 304 -9.50 -23.97 2.51
C ALA A 304 -9.07 -24.00 3.99
N GLN A 305 -9.40 -22.98 4.80
CA GLN A 305 -9.09 -22.88 6.24
C GLN A 305 -10.17 -23.49 7.15
N VAL A 306 -11.27 -23.97 6.57
CA VAL A 306 -12.49 -24.31 7.30
C VAL A 306 -12.89 -25.77 7.04
N GLU A 307 -13.06 -26.55 8.10
CA GLU A 307 -13.56 -27.93 8.05
C GLU A 307 -15.09 -27.95 7.89
N GLY A 308 -15.58 -28.90 7.10
CA GLY A 308 -17.02 -29.12 6.85
C GLY A 308 -17.60 -28.32 5.69
N VAL A 309 -16.81 -27.46 5.04
CA VAL A 309 -17.24 -26.73 3.84
C VAL A 309 -17.33 -27.70 2.66
N PRO A 310 -18.41 -27.67 1.85
CA PRO A 310 -18.52 -28.52 0.65
C PRO A 310 -17.35 -28.29 -0.30
N GLU A 311 -16.85 -29.35 -0.93
CA GLU A 311 -15.73 -29.26 -1.87
C GLU A 311 -16.01 -28.25 -2.99
N TYR A 312 -15.01 -27.44 -3.34
CA TYR A 312 -15.12 -26.50 -4.44
C TYR A 312 -14.82 -27.22 -5.75
N VAL A 313 -15.84 -27.34 -6.59
CA VAL A 313 -15.70 -27.81 -7.97
C VAL A 313 -15.87 -26.61 -8.88
N ARG A 314 -14.81 -26.33 -9.66
CA ARG A 314 -14.84 -25.25 -10.65
C ARG A 314 -15.80 -25.59 -11.78
N GLY A 315 -16.75 -24.70 -12.05
CA GLY A 315 -17.69 -24.83 -13.16
C GLY A 315 -17.00 -24.60 -14.52
N PRO A 316 -17.61 -25.05 -15.64
CA PRO A 316 -17.12 -24.70 -16.97
C PRO A 316 -17.21 -23.19 -17.19
N ILE A 317 -16.19 -22.60 -17.82
CA ILE A 317 -16.23 -21.20 -18.27
C ILE A 317 -17.26 -21.11 -19.40
N GLN A 318 -18.36 -20.40 -19.16
CA GLN A 318 -19.44 -20.25 -20.16
C GLN A 318 -19.42 -18.90 -20.88
N ILE A 319 -18.63 -17.94 -20.40
CA ILE A 319 -18.60 -16.58 -20.94
C ILE A 319 -17.73 -16.55 -22.19
N LYS A 320 -18.31 -16.11 -23.30
CA LYS A 320 -17.57 -15.78 -24.52
C LYS A 320 -17.00 -14.36 -24.44
N GLY A 321 -15.99 -14.18 -23.59
CA GLY A 321 -15.47 -12.86 -23.22
C GLY A 321 -14.97 -12.04 -24.42
N ASN A 322 -14.31 -12.69 -25.39
CA ASN A 322 -13.81 -12.07 -26.62
C ASN A 322 -14.93 -11.43 -27.46
N GLU A 323 -16.05 -12.14 -27.68
CA GLU A 323 -17.20 -11.61 -28.45
C GLU A 323 -17.83 -10.38 -27.78
N LEU A 324 -17.81 -10.32 -26.43
CA LEU A 324 -18.29 -9.16 -25.68
C LEU A 324 -17.35 -7.95 -25.81
N ILE A 325 -16.04 -8.19 -25.79
CA ILE A 325 -15.02 -7.14 -25.93
C ILE A 325 -15.06 -6.54 -27.35
N GLU A 326 -15.20 -7.35 -28.39
CA GLU A 326 -15.23 -6.88 -29.78
C GLU A 326 -16.41 -5.94 -30.09
N ARG A 327 -17.55 -6.09 -29.39
CA ARG A 327 -18.74 -5.24 -29.56
C ARG A 327 -18.69 -3.94 -28.73
N LEU A 328 -17.85 -3.90 -27.70
CA LEU A 328 -17.80 -2.82 -26.73
C LEU A 328 -17.48 -1.45 -27.32
N PRO A 329 -16.54 -1.27 -28.28
CA PRO A 329 -16.26 0.04 -28.87
C PRO A 329 -17.51 0.69 -29.46
N SER A 330 -18.31 -0.08 -30.21
CA SER A 330 -19.57 0.39 -30.81
C SER A 330 -20.60 0.75 -29.74
N GLN A 331 -20.74 -0.06 -28.68
CA GLN A 331 -21.65 0.22 -27.57
C GLN A 331 -21.23 1.47 -26.78
N MET A 332 -19.93 1.72 -26.64
CA MET A 332 -19.38 2.92 -26.02
C MET A 332 -19.46 4.17 -26.90
N GLY A 333 -19.83 4.02 -28.18
CA GLY A 333 -19.80 5.11 -29.16
C GLY A 333 -18.39 5.60 -29.48
N VAL A 334 -17.37 4.73 -29.35
CA VAL A 334 -15.96 5.06 -29.58
C VAL A 334 -15.51 4.42 -30.89
N ALA A 335 -14.95 5.22 -31.80
CA ALA A 335 -14.46 4.70 -33.06
C ALA A 335 -13.21 3.82 -32.82
N LEU A 336 -13.26 2.57 -33.28
CA LEU A 336 -12.11 1.67 -33.30
C LEU A 336 -11.44 1.72 -34.68
N LYS A 337 -10.13 1.99 -34.70
CA LYS A 337 -9.33 2.05 -35.93
C LYS A 337 -8.17 1.06 -35.82
N HIS A 338 -8.10 0.12 -36.75
CA HIS A 338 -6.95 -0.78 -36.84
C HIS A 338 -5.82 -0.15 -37.67
N GLY A 339 -4.58 -0.53 -37.35
CA GLY A 339 -3.38 -0.19 -38.10
C GLY A 339 -2.34 0.63 -37.33
N GLY A 340 -1.10 0.64 -37.84
CA GLY A 340 0.08 1.21 -37.19
C GLY A 340 0.65 0.28 -36.11
N ASP A 341 1.73 0.72 -35.45
CA ASP A 341 2.52 -0.13 -34.53
C ASP A 341 2.15 0.03 -33.06
N ASN A 342 1.33 1.03 -32.71
CA ASN A 342 1.03 1.39 -31.32
C ASN A 342 -0.47 1.44 -31.06
N ALA A 343 -0.89 0.93 -29.90
CA ALA A 343 -2.24 1.10 -29.37
C ALA A 343 -2.32 2.39 -28.54
N PHE A 344 -3.42 3.14 -28.68
CA PHE A 344 -3.71 4.31 -27.86
C PHE A 344 -5.18 4.76 -28.00
N TYR A 345 -5.73 5.33 -26.93
CA TYR A 345 -6.89 6.19 -26.97
C TYR A 345 -6.49 7.66 -27.27
N HIS A 346 -7.23 8.33 -28.16
CA HIS A 346 -7.01 9.73 -28.52
C HIS A 346 -8.10 10.65 -27.94
N PRO A 347 -7.88 11.35 -26.80
CA PRO A 347 -8.93 12.05 -26.07
C PRO A 347 -9.67 13.14 -26.84
N LEU A 348 -8.99 13.91 -27.70
CA LEU A 348 -9.58 15.05 -28.41
C LEU A 348 -10.53 14.63 -29.55
N HIS A 349 -10.26 13.47 -30.17
CA HIS A 349 -11.00 12.99 -31.34
C HIS A 349 -11.84 11.75 -31.03
N ASP A 350 -11.86 11.33 -29.76
CA ASP A 350 -12.63 10.21 -29.23
C ASP A 350 -12.57 8.93 -30.08
N PHE A 351 -11.35 8.43 -30.31
CA PHE A 351 -11.14 7.14 -30.98
C PHE A 351 -10.05 6.32 -30.31
N VAL A 352 -10.14 5.00 -30.46
CA VAL A 352 -9.09 4.04 -30.10
C VAL A 352 -8.40 3.60 -31.39
N ARG A 353 -7.07 3.65 -31.40
CA ARG A 353 -6.25 2.97 -32.40
C ARG A 353 -5.59 1.76 -31.77
N ILE A 354 -5.58 0.65 -32.50
CA ILE A 354 -4.90 -0.59 -32.11
C ILE A 354 -4.25 -1.22 -33.35
N PRO A 355 -3.09 -1.88 -33.26
CA PRO A 355 -2.55 -2.65 -34.39
C PRO A 355 -3.54 -3.71 -34.88
N ASP A 356 -3.34 -4.19 -36.11
CA ASP A 356 -4.13 -5.29 -36.67
C ASP A 356 -4.00 -6.55 -35.80
N LYS A 357 -5.08 -7.34 -35.70
CA LYS A 357 -5.17 -8.48 -34.76
C LYS A 357 -4.09 -9.52 -35.03
N GLU A 358 -3.70 -9.68 -36.29
CA GLU A 358 -2.64 -10.56 -36.78
C GLU A 358 -1.24 -10.19 -36.25
N ASN A 359 -1.04 -8.95 -35.81
CA ASN A 359 0.21 -8.49 -35.23
C ASN A 359 0.35 -8.82 -33.73
N PHE A 360 -0.69 -9.40 -33.12
CA PHE A 360 -0.69 -9.85 -31.74
C PHE A 360 -0.29 -11.33 -31.65
N VAL A 361 0.41 -11.67 -30.56
CA VAL A 361 0.86 -13.05 -30.31
C VAL A 361 -0.29 -14.01 -30.01
N ASP A 362 -1.36 -13.51 -29.40
CA ASP A 362 -2.58 -14.24 -29.11
C ASP A 362 -3.76 -13.28 -28.85
N ASP A 363 -4.97 -13.85 -28.83
CA ASP A 363 -6.22 -13.11 -28.56
C ASP A 363 -6.21 -12.43 -27.17
N TYR A 364 -5.53 -13.02 -26.18
CA TYR A 364 -5.47 -12.43 -24.85
C TYR A 364 -4.74 -11.09 -24.86
N VAL A 365 -3.59 -11.00 -25.53
CA VAL A 365 -2.83 -9.74 -25.64
C VAL A 365 -3.62 -8.72 -26.44
N TYR A 366 -4.36 -9.13 -27.47
CA TYR A 366 -5.27 -8.24 -28.20
C TYR A 366 -6.38 -7.69 -27.29
N ASP A 367 -7.15 -8.58 -26.65
CA ASP A 367 -8.31 -8.25 -25.82
C ASP A 367 -7.92 -7.37 -24.62
N SER A 368 -6.82 -7.71 -23.95
CA SER A 368 -6.31 -6.90 -22.83
C SER A 368 -5.85 -5.51 -23.27
N THR A 369 -5.18 -5.40 -24.42
CA THR A 369 -4.76 -4.10 -24.98
C THR A 369 -5.97 -3.27 -25.38
N LEU A 370 -6.95 -3.86 -26.06
CA LEU A 370 -8.18 -3.16 -26.43
C LEU A 370 -8.95 -2.68 -25.20
N LEU A 371 -9.11 -3.53 -24.19
CA LEU A 371 -9.77 -3.13 -22.94
C LEU A 371 -9.00 -2.04 -22.20
N HIS A 372 -7.67 -2.04 -22.20
CA HIS A 372 -6.86 -0.95 -21.62
C HIS A 372 -7.19 0.39 -22.28
N GLU A 373 -7.20 0.44 -23.61
CA GLU A 373 -7.54 1.67 -24.34
C GLU A 373 -9.00 2.08 -24.16
N LEU A 374 -9.93 1.13 -24.07
CA LEU A 374 -11.33 1.42 -23.75
C LEU A 374 -11.51 1.91 -22.30
N CYS A 375 -10.66 1.45 -21.38
CA CYS A 375 -10.61 1.99 -20.02
C CYS A 375 -10.21 3.47 -20.06
N HIS A 376 -9.19 3.86 -20.84
CA HIS A 376 -8.88 5.28 -21.08
C HIS A 376 -10.03 6.02 -21.74
N ALA A 377 -10.65 5.43 -22.76
CA ALA A 377 -11.77 6.02 -23.47
C ALA A 377 -12.89 6.37 -22.50
N SER A 378 -13.23 5.51 -21.54
CA SER A 378 -14.26 5.80 -20.52
C SER A 378 -14.02 7.10 -19.73
N GLY A 379 -12.79 7.64 -19.71
CA GLY A 379 -12.44 8.90 -19.05
C GLY A 379 -12.86 10.18 -19.78
N HIS A 380 -13.34 10.09 -21.01
CA HIS A 380 -13.79 11.26 -21.79
C HIS A 380 -14.90 12.07 -21.11
N HIS A 381 -14.99 13.35 -21.46
CA HIS A 381 -15.91 14.32 -20.83
C HIS A 381 -17.40 13.94 -20.94
N THR A 382 -17.79 13.20 -21.98
CA THR A 382 -19.17 12.69 -22.14
C THR A 382 -19.45 11.39 -21.38
N ARG A 383 -18.44 10.81 -20.70
CA ARG A 383 -18.50 9.51 -20.01
C ARG A 383 -18.23 9.67 -18.51
N LEU A 384 -17.07 9.20 -18.02
CA LEU A 384 -16.71 9.34 -16.60
C LEU A 384 -16.00 10.66 -16.28
N ASN A 385 -15.69 11.49 -17.30
CA ASN A 385 -15.11 12.82 -17.17
C ASN A 385 -13.91 12.85 -16.19
N ARG A 386 -12.94 11.97 -16.44
CA ARG A 386 -11.66 11.94 -15.72
C ARG A 386 -10.68 12.89 -16.38
N ASP A 387 -9.70 13.36 -15.61
CA ASP A 387 -8.63 14.19 -16.15
C ASP A 387 -7.66 13.34 -16.99
N LEU A 388 -7.69 13.57 -18.32
CA LEU A 388 -6.82 12.93 -19.31
C LEU A 388 -5.78 13.90 -19.89
N THR A 389 -5.56 15.06 -19.24
CA THR A 389 -4.66 16.12 -19.76
C THR A 389 -3.18 15.88 -19.44
N GLY A 390 -2.88 14.86 -18.62
CA GLY A 390 -1.53 14.51 -18.22
C GLY A 390 -0.64 14.16 -19.41
N LYS A 391 0.57 14.72 -19.45
CA LYS A 391 1.58 14.38 -20.46
C LYS A 391 2.32 13.10 -20.09
N PHE A 392 2.80 12.36 -21.08
CA PHE A 392 3.65 11.19 -20.87
C PHE A 392 4.79 11.50 -19.88
N GLY A 393 5.00 10.61 -18.91
CA GLY A 393 6.00 10.76 -17.85
C GLY A 393 5.59 11.67 -16.67
N SER A 394 4.43 12.34 -16.73
CA SER A 394 3.92 13.12 -15.60
C SER A 394 3.26 12.26 -14.53
N GLU A 395 3.16 12.78 -13.30
CA GLU A 395 2.48 12.10 -12.18
C GLU A 395 0.98 11.88 -12.49
N SER A 396 0.29 12.86 -13.09
CA SER A 396 -1.13 12.72 -13.45
C SER A 396 -1.37 11.65 -14.50
N TYR A 397 -0.50 11.60 -15.52
CA TYR A 397 -0.54 10.55 -16.55
C TYR A 397 -0.29 9.16 -15.94
N ALA A 398 0.73 9.00 -15.10
CA ALA A 398 1.01 7.72 -14.42
C ALA A 398 -0.16 7.22 -13.56
N LYS A 399 -0.90 8.13 -12.92
CA LYS A 399 -2.11 7.80 -12.14
C LYS A 399 -3.26 7.33 -13.03
N GLU A 400 -3.43 7.88 -14.23
CA GLU A 400 -4.46 7.42 -15.17
C GLU A 400 -4.10 6.08 -15.80
N GLU A 401 -2.84 5.86 -16.18
CA GLU A 401 -2.34 4.55 -16.64
C GLU A 401 -2.60 3.47 -15.58
N LEU A 402 -2.29 3.76 -14.30
CA LEU A 402 -2.55 2.81 -13.21
C LEU A 402 -4.05 2.47 -13.07
N ARG A 403 -4.95 3.43 -13.33
CA ARG A 403 -6.41 3.20 -13.30
C ARG A 403 -6.87 2.35 -14.46
N ALA A 404 -6.44 2.67 -15.67
CA ALA A 404 -6.83 1.96 -16.88
C ALA A 404 -6.35 0.51 -16.83
N GLU A 405 -5.12 0.31 -16.38
CA GLU A 405 -4.49 -0.99 -16.24
C GLU A 405 -5.18 -1.88 -15.19
N ILE A 406 -5.48 -1.35 -13.99
CA ILE A 406 -6.23 -2.10 -12.99
C ILE A 406 -7.66 -2.37 -13.49
N GLY A 407 -8.26 -1.42 -14.20
CA GLY A 407 -9.60 -1.53 -14.79
C GLY A 407 -9.70 -2.65 -15.82
N SER A 408 -8.76 -2.71 -16.76
CA SER A 408 -8.71 -3.76 -17.80
C SER A 408 -8.49 -5.13 -17.16
N SER A 409 -7.61 -5.24 -16.16
CA SER A 409 -7.43 -6.48 -15.38
C SER A 409 -8.71 -6.92 -14.67
N PHE A 410 -9.46 -6.00 -14.04
CA PHE A 410 -10.74 -6.32 -13.41
C PHE A 410 -11.78 -6.83 -14.41
N LEU A 411 -11.84 -6.23 -15.60
CA LEU A 411 -12.75 -6.65 -16.67
C LEU A 411 -12.37 -8.03 -17.23
N MET A 412 -11.08 -8.28 -17.48
CA MET A 412 -10.59 -9.60 -17.91
C MET A 412 -10.93 -10.68 -16.89
N ALA A 413 -10.76 -10.39 -15.59
CA ALA A 413 -11.12 -11.29 -14.51
C ALA A 413 -12.64 -11.52 -14.42
N ALA A 414 -13.46 -10.49 -14.61
CA ALA A 414 -14.92 -10.61 -14.63
C ALA A 414 -15.39 -11.51 -15.78
N LEU A 415 -14.77 -11.39 -16.95
CA LEU A 415 -15.04 -12.21 -18.13
C LEU A 415 -14.43 -13.62 -18.06
N GLN A 416 -13.72 -13.95 -16.97
CA GLN A 416 -13.02 -15.23 -16.77
C GLN A 416 -12.02 -15.58 -17.87
N ILE A 417 -11.45 -14.57 -18.55
CA ILE A 417 -10.47 -14.77 -19.60
C ILE A 417 -9.14 -15.15 -18.95
N LYS A 418 -8.57 -16.29 -19.36
CA LYS A 418 -7.34 -16.82 -18.78
C LYS A 418 -6.12 -16.00 -19.23
N PRO A 419 -5.27 -15.54 -18.29
CA PRO A 419 -4.00 -14.89 -18.63
C PRO A 419 -3.10 -15.72 -19.54
N SER A 420 -2.59 -15.11 -20.61
CA SER A 420 -1.53 -15.69 -21.44
C SER A 420 -0.15 -15.44 -20.83
N PRO A 421 0.76 -16.45 -20.77
CA PRO A 421 2.15 -16.26 -20.35
C PRO A 421 2.93 -15.23 -21.20
N ALA A 422 2.50 -14.97 -22.44
CA ALA A 422 3.18 -14.04 -23.35
C ALA A 422 2.97 -12.55 -22.97
N HIS A 423 2.04 -12.26 -22.05
CA HIS A 423 1.55 -10.91 -21.77
C HIS A 423 2.52 -9.99 -20.98
N ILE A 424 3.60 -10.53 -20.39
CA ILE A 424 4.44 -9.80 -19.41
C ILE A 424 5.47 -8.84 -20.06
N ARG A 425 5.33 -8.39 -21.31
CA ARG A 425 6.43 -7.70 -22.03
C ARG A 425 6.15 -6.34 -22.69
N ARG A 426 5.25 -5.50 -22.16
CA ARG A 426 5.03 -4.13 -22.72
C ARG A 426 4.91 -2.95 -21.74
N HIS A 427 5.12 -3.13 -20.43
CA HIS A 427 4.77 -2.08 -19.44
C HIS A 427 5.97 -1.50 -18.67
N ALA A 428 7.21 -1.83 -19.03
CA ALA A 428 8.41 -1.45 -18.29
C ALA A 428 8.55 0.07 -18.07
N ALA A 429 8.10 0.89 -19.02
CA ALA A 429 8.19 2.35 -18.95
C ALA A 429 7.30 2.97 -17.84
N TYR A 430 6.16 2.36 -17.52
CA TYR A 430 5.21 2.89 -16.53
C TYR A 430 5.45 2.36 -15.12
N ILE A 431 6.04 1.16 -15.01
CA ILE A 431 6.33 0.49 -13.74
C ILE A 431 7.12 1.39 -12.78
N GLN A 432 8.16 2.08 -13.27
CA GLN A 432 8.98 2.95 -12.41
C GLN A 432 8.20 4.16 -11.89
N SER A 433 7.35 4.75 -12.73
CA SER A 433 6.47 5.86 -12.35
C SER A 433 5.42 5.40 -11.32
N TRP A 434 4.86 4.20 -11.48
CA TRP A 434 3.94 3.60 -10.51
C TRP A 434 4.61 3.32 -9.16
N ILE A 435 5.80 2.72 -9.16
CA ILE A 435 6.58 2.50 -7.92
C ILE A 435 6.78 3.83 -7.19
N THR A 436 7.13 4.88 -7.92
CA THR A 436 7.39 6.21 -7.34
C THR A 436 6.14 6.78 -6.68
N ILE A 437 4.98 6.78 -7.35
CA ILE A 437 3.74 7.31 -6.78
C ILE A 437 3.24 6.48 -5.60
N LEU A 438 3.38 5.14 -5.65
CA LEU A 438 2.90 4.24 -4.60
C LEU A 438 3.78 4.30 -3.34
N LYS A 439 5.10 4.46 -3.50
CA LYS A 439 6.02 4.69 -2.37
C LYS A 439 5.79 6.06 -1.72
N LYS A 440 5.46 7.08 -2.52
CA LYS A 440 5.18 8.44 -2.04
C LYS A 440 3.88 8.51 -1.25
N ASP A 441 2.79 7.94 -1.77
CA ASP A 441 1.50 7.89 -1.09
C ASP A 441 0.79 6.54 -1.33
N PRO A 442 0.77 5.64 -0.33
CA PRO A 442 0.03 4.36 -0.42
C PRO A 442 -1.46 4.51 -0.73
N LYS A 443 -2.07 5.69 -0.47
CA LYS A 443 -3.49 5.95 -0.79
C LYS A 443 -3.75 6.06 -2.28
N GLU A 444 -2.71 6.29 -3.09
CA GLU A 444 -2.84 6.35 -4.55
C GLU A 444 -3.28 5.00 -5.13
N LEU A 445 -2.86 3.87 -4.54
CA LEU A 445 -3.38 2.56 -4.96
C LEU A 445 -4.89 2.47 -4.72
N GLU A 446 -5.36 2.91 -3.56
CA GLU A 446 -6.79 2.91 -3.25
C GLU A 446 -7.57 3.85 -4.19
N ALA A 447 -7.03 5.02 -4.51
CA ALA A 447 -7.62 5.94 -5.46
C ALA A 447 -7.66 5.36 -6.89
N ALA A 448 -6.60 4.66 -7.30
CA ALA A 448 -6.54 3.99 -8.60
C ALA A 448 -7.57 2.85 -8.68
N VAL A 449 -7.64 2.00 -7.66
CA VAL A 449 -8.61 0.91 -7.58
C VAL A 449 -10.06 1.42 -7.58
N ARG A 450 -10.37 2.50 -6.85
CA ARG A 450 -11.71 3.12 -6.90
C ARG A 450 -12.02 3.70 -8.29
N GLY A 451 -11.01 4.20 -9.00
CA GLY A 451 -11.13 4.63 -10.39
C GLY A 451 -11.46 3.44 -11.29
N ALA A 452 -10.69 2.35 -11.16
CA ALA A 452 -10.89 1.10 -11.87
C ALA A 452 -12.28 0.48 -11.62
N GLU A 453 -12.80 0.51 -10.39
CA GLU A 453 -14.16 0.03 -10.09
C GLU A 453 -15.25 0.87 -10.81
N LYS A 454 -15.04 2.18 -10.95
CA LYS A 454 -15.97 3.04 -11.71
C LYS A 454 -15.89 2.73 -13.20
N ILE A 455 -14.69 2.46 -13.72
CA ILE A 455 -14.45 2.04 -15.10
C ILE A 455 -15.13 0.69 -15.36
N GLU A 456 -14.85 -0.31 -14.53
CA GLU A 456 -15.43 -1.66 -14.59
C GLU A 456 -16.95 -1.57 -14.63
N LYS A 457 -17.54 -0.84 -13.69
CA LYS A 457 -18.99 -0.66 -13.60
C LYS A 457 -19.57 0.03 -14.84
N TYR A 458 -18.91 1.07 -15.35
CA TYR A 458 -19.36 1.77 -16.55
C TYR A 458 -19.34 0.84 -17.77
N ILE A 459 -18.23 0.12 -17.97
CA ILE A 459 -18.06 -0.78 -19.11
C ILE A 459 -19.06 -1.94 -19.05
N ILE A 460 -19.22 -2.60 -17.89
CA ILE A 460 -20.20 -3.68 -17.72
C ILE A 460 -21.61 -3.19 -18.08
N SER A 461 -21.98 -1.99 -17.61
CA SER A 461 -23.30 -1.41 -17.83
C SER A 461 -23.55 -0.96 -19.27
N VAL A 462 -22.54 -0.46 -19.97
CA VAL A 462 -22.68 -0.05 -21.39
C VAL A 462 -22.59 -1.26 -22.31
N GLY A 463 -21.84 -2.28 -21.92
CA GLY A 463 -21.72 -3.54 -22.64
C GLY A 463 -22.94 -4.45 -22.50
N ASP A 464 -23.87 -4.16 -21.58
CA ASP A 464 -24.97 -5.04 -21.15
C ASP A 464 -24.49 -6.40 -20.62
N TRP A 465 -23.33 -6.42 -19.94
CA TRP A 465 -22.70 -7.67 -19.50
C TRP A 465 -23.32 -8.25 -18.22
N GLU A 466 -24.21 -7.53 -17.53
CA GLU A 466 -24.77 -7.98 -16.24
C GLU A 466 -25.42 -9.37 -16.33
N LYS A 467 -26.18 -9.65 -17.39
CA LYS A 467 -26.88 -10.93 -17.55
C LYS A 467 -25.89 -12.09 -17.74
N GLU A 468 -24.87 -11.89 -18.57
CA GLU A 468 -23.84 -12.89 -18.85
C GLU A 468 -22.99 -13.19 -17.60
N LEU A 469 -22.75 -12.16 -16.78
CA LEU A 469 -22.01 -12.28 -15.52
C LEU A 469 -22.86 -12.84 -14.37
N GLU A 470 -24.18 -12.61 -14.33
CA GLU A 470 -25.09 -13.17 -13.32
C GLU A 470 -25.33 -14.67 -13.49
N VAL A 471 -25.43 -15.17 -14.73
CA VAL A 471 -25.62 -16.60 -15.07
C VAL A 471 -24.54 -17.51 -14.46
N THR A 472 -23.35 -16.97 -14.18
CA THR A 472 -22.24 -17.74 -13.57
C THR A 472 -22.23 -17.75 -12.04
N ASN A 473 -22.93 -16.82 -11.36
CA ASN A 473 -23.00 -16.77 -9.89
C ASN A 473 -24.12 -17.65 -9.32
N ASP A 474 -25.22 -17.81 -10.07
CA ASP A 474 -26.28 -18.78 -9.75
C ASP A 474 -25.90 -20.13 -10.33
N GLY A 475 -25.13 -20.93 -9.57
CA GLY A 475 -24.76 -22.31 -9.92
C GLY A 475 -25.95 -23.27 -10.02
N LYS A 476 -26.88 -23.04 -10.96
CA LYS A 476 -27.87 -24.03 -11.37
C LYS A 476 -27.16 -25.08 -12.21
N LEU A 477 -26.59 -26.07 -11.51
CA LEU A 477 -26.39 -27.39 -12.07
C LEU A 477 -27.73 -27.84 -12.65
N LYS A 478 -27.87 -27.84 -13.97
CA LYS A 478 -28.86 -28.72 -14.61
C LYS A 478 -28.40 -30.13 -14.27
N GLN A 479 -29.02 -30.74 -13.26
CA GLN A 479 -29.00 -32.19 -13.15
C GLN A 479 -29.60 -32.70 -14.45
N ASN A 480 -28.77 -33.33 -15.27
CA ASN A 480 -29.27 -34.12 -16.38
C ASN A 480 -30.14 -35.21 -15.76
N GLU A 481 -31.46 -35.07 -15.89
CA GLU A 481 -32.38 -36.18 -15.69
C GLU A 481 -31.93 -37.31 -16.61
N THR A 482 -31.36 -38.33 -15.99
CA THR A 482 -31.07 -39.59 -16.65
C THR A 482 -32.43 -40.19 -17.01
N PRO A 483 -32.68 -40.63 -18.26
CA PRO A 483 -33.98 -41.19 -18.62
C PRO A 483 -34.24 -42.40 -17.73
N HIS A 484 -35.35 -42.35 -17.00
CA HIS A 484 -35.85 -43.47 -16.21
C HIS A 484 -35.95 -44.70 -17.13
N LYS A 485 -35.06 -45.69 -16.92
CA LYS A 485 -35.24 -47.02 -17.49
C LYS A 485 -36.60 -47.55 -17.01
N SER A 486 -37.50 -47.72 -17.96
CA SER A 486 -38.77 -48.42 -17.77
C SER A 486 -38.50 -49.80 -17.19
N LYS A 487 -39.04 -50.07 -16.01
CA LYS A 487 -39.14 -51.43 -15.48
C LYS A 487 -40.07 -52.21 -16.40
N SER A 488 -39.51 -53.18 -17.12
CA SER A 488 -40.29 -54.23 -17.78
C SER A 488 -41.09 -54.99 -16.71
N ARG A 489 -42.41 -55.02 -16.89
CA ARG A 489 -43.32 -55.90 -16.14
C ARG A 489 -43.03 -57.34 -16.55
N SER A 490 -42.60 -58.17 -15.60
CA SER A 490 -42.68 -59.62 -15.73
C SER A 490 -44.13 -60.05 -15.55
N SER A 491 -44.80 -60.44 -16.64
CA SER A 491 -46.07 -61.15 -16.60
C SER A 491 -45.84 -62.58 -16.11
N LYS A 492 -46.31 -62.90 -14.90
CA LYS A 492 -46.58 -64.28 -14.51
C LYS A 492 -47.89 -64.71 -15.17
N ASN A 493 -47.80 -65.64 -16.12
CA ASN A 493 -48.94 -66.43 -16.58
C ASN A 493 -49.34 -67.37 -15.43
N ASN A 494 -50.56 -67.21 -14.95
CA ASN A 494 -51.31 -68.28 -14.28
C ASN A 494 -52.31 -68.81 -15.31
N ASP A 495 -52.10 -70.05 -15.70
CA ASP A 495 -53.09 -70.89 -16.37
C ASP A 495 -54.11 -71.35 -15.30
N PRO A 496 -55.41 -71.35 -15.62
CA PRO A 496 -56.16 -72.57 -15.32
C PRO A 496 -57.03 -73.01 -16.50
N GLU A 497 -56.95 -74.32 -16.73
CA GLU A 497 -57.82 -75.16 -17.55
C GLU A 497 -59.31 -74.79 -17.46
N ARG A 498 -59.92 -74.41 -18.59
CA ARG A 498 -61.07 -75.09 -19.23
C ARG A 498 -61.60 -74.32 -20.43
#